data_AF-A0AA36J9G3-F1
#
_entry.id   AF-A0AA36J9G3-F1
#
_cell.length_a   1.000
_cell.length_b   1.000
_cell.length_c   1.000
_cell.angle_alpha   90.00
_cell.angle_beta   90.00
_cell.angle_gamma   90.00
#
_symmetry.space_group_name_H-M   'P 1'
#
loop_
_entity.id
_entity.type
_entity.pdbx_description
1 polymer ?
#
loop_
_entity_poly.entity_id
_entity_poly.type
_entity_poly.pdbx_seq_one_letter_code
_entity_poly.pdbx_strand_id
1 'polypeptide(L)'
;MSVDQGALWRALDKDSAGSIGLEDLAPQHCTVLASFRQFMVARVGSCSAVWDHALAVDEVLGREGLWKSTRKLLLSPFLRALRDLGWPNNPHTRSLLVASLDYFGCGFVSRSDLEWLDAWEPPEFIYADPDPQALQQLNELIRKRYAHPLSAWRSLFDRDDSNSVSWLEFKDACEKLKFKGNIGGAWRALDTDLSGHISLLEFDADSARILVSFKAWCMKHFGSVQLMFRQLDRDESGSLSYPELRRACRRLKWNGDVHLLFNCLDTDGVRMGGRRNISLQELFFLDSWEVSEDDFKAHEENLSRSPD
;
A
#
# COMPACT_ATOMS: atom_id res chain seq x y z
N MET A 1 -28.34 11.26 11.45
CA MET A 1 -27.35 10.18 11.37
C MET A 1 -26.22 10.51 12.32
N SER A 2 -25.99 9.67 13.33
CA SER A 2 -24.77 9.76 14.14
C SER A 2 -23.64 9.16 13.31
N VAL A 3 -22.71 9.98 12.84
CA VAL A 3 -21.52 9.48 12.14
C VAL A 3 -20.58 8.95 13.21
N ASP A 4 -20.25 7.67 13.15
CA ASP A 4 -19.21 7.08 14.00
C ASP A 4 -17.86 7.65 13.56
N GLN A 5 -17.33 8.59 14.35
CA GLN A 5 -16.07 9.28 14.07
C GLN A 5 -14.88 8.33 14.08
N GLY A 6 -14.92 7.26 14.89
CA GLY A 6 -13.87 6.25 14.95
C GLY A 6 -13.89 5.32 13.76
N ALA A 7 -15.07 4.98 13.24
CA ALA A 7 -15.20 4.27 11.97
C ALA A 7 -14.78 5.15 10.78
N LEU A 8 -15.13 6.44 10.79
CA LEU A 8 -14.72 7.37 9.73
C LEU A 8 -13.20 7.57 9.72
N TRP A 9 -12.58 7.77 10.89
CA TRP A 9 -11.13 7.90 10.98
C TRP A 9 -10.42 6.66 10.42
N ARG A 10 -10.82 5.46 10.84
CA ARG A 10 -10.25 4.20 10.30
C ARG A 10 -10.46 4.01 8.81
N ALA A 11 -11.52 4.60 8.24
CA ALA A 11 -11.75 4.55 6.81
C ALA A 11 -10.86 5.52 6.02
N LEU A 12 -10.37 6.58 6.66
CA LEU A 12 -9.50 7.59 6.07
C LEU A 12 -8.01 7.32 6.35
N ASP A 13 -7.66 6.95 7.57
CA ASP A 13 -6.32 6.57 8.04
C ASP A 13 -6.13 5.06 7.85
N LYS A 14 -6.21 4.61 6.58
CA LYS A 14 -6.17 3.18 6.24
C LYS A 14 -4.83 2.53 6.56
N ASP A 15 -3.77 3.32 6.56
CA ASP A 15 -2.40 2.91 6.88
C ASP A 15 -2.07 3.05 8.37
N SER A 16 -3.03 3.48 9.19
CA SER A 16 -2.85 3.73 10.63
C SER A 16 -1.66 4.66 10.93
N ALA A 17 -1.30 5.55 10.00
CA ALA A 17 -0.21 6.50 10.16
C ALA A 17 -0.49 7.53 11.27
N GLY A 18 -1.75 7.68 11.68
CA GLY A 18 -2.17 8.72 12.62
C GLY A 18 -2.20 10.11 11.99
N SER A 19 -2.10 10.17 10.66
CA SER A 19 -2.19 11.38 9.84
C SER A 19 -2.77 11.03 8.49
N ILE A 20 -3.56 11.92 7.90
CA ILE A 20 -4.19 11.68 6.60
C ILE A 20 -3.49 12.55 5.55
N GLY A 21 -2.90 11.91 4.54
CA GLY A 21 -2.31 12.54 3.36
C GLY A 21 -3.32 12.80 2.25
N LEU A 22 -2.85 13.40 1.15
CA LEU A 22 -3.70 13.62 -0.04
C LEU A 22 -3.96 12.30 -0.79
N GLU A 23 -3.01 11.39 -0.72
CA GLU A 23 -3.08 10.01 -1.18
C GLU A 23 -4.22 9.23 -0.53
N ASP A 24 -4.53 9.50 0.73
CA ASP A 24 -5.59 8.82 1.48
C ASP A 24 -6.98 9.41 1.16
N LEU A 25 -7.08 10.74 1.07
CA LEU A 25 -8.34 11.43 0.79
C LEU A 25 -8.75 11.34 -0.67
N ALA A 26 -7.80 11.48 -1.58
CA ALA A 26 -8.05 11.66 -2.99
C ALA A 26 -6.91 11.04 -3.83
N PRO A 27 -6.75 9.70 -3.82
CA PRO A 27 -5.61 9.01 -4.45
C PRO A 27 -5.45 9.36 -5.93
N GLN A 28 -6.56 9.41 -6.67
CA GLN A 28 -6.53 9.79 -8.10
C GLN A 28 -6.07 11.24 -8.31
N HIS A 29 -6.45 12.16 -7.42
CA HIS A 29 -6.04 13.56 -7.51
C HIS A 29 -4.56 13.71 -7.13
N CYS A 30 -4.12 13.02 -6.08
CA CYS A 30 -2.72 12.95 -5.65
C CYS A 30 -1.81 12.50 -6.79
N THR A 31 -2.12 11.38 -7.44
CA THR A 31 -1.33 10.85 -8.56
C THR A 31 -1.27 11.82 -9.75
N VAL A 32 -2.38 12.46 -10.10
CA VAL A 32 -2.42 13.44 -11.20
C VAL A 32 -1.59 14.68 -10.86
N LEU A 33 -1.70 15.20 -9.64
CA LEU A 33 -0.92 16.35 -9.18
C LEU A 33 0.58 16.05 -9.13
N ALA A 34 0.96 14.87 -8.63
CA ALA A 34 2.36 14.45 -8.57
C ALA A 34 2.96 14.29 -9.96
N SER A 35 2.24 13.64 -10.88
CA SER A 35 2.66 13.50 -12.28
C SER A 35 2.77 14.86 -12.98
N PHE A 36 1.81 15.76 -12.74
CA PHE A 36 1.86 17.12 -13.26
C PHE A 36 3.08 17.89 -12.74
N ARG A 37 3.34 17.80 -11.43
CA ARG A 37 4.50 18.44 -10.80
C ARG A 37 5.81 17.95 -11.41
N GLN A 38 5.99 16.63 -11.51
CA GLN A 38 7.18 16.02 -12.09
C GLN A 38 7.41 16.48 -13.53
N PHE A 39 6.36 16.50 -14.35
CA PHE A 39 6.45 16.96 -15.73
C PHE A 39 6.82 18.44 -15.82
N MET A 40 6.20 19.31 -15.01
CA MET A 40 6.49 20.74 -15.07
C MET A 40 7.88 21.07 -14.57
N VAL A 41 8.31 20.46 -13.47
CA VAL A 41 9.69 20.60 -12.98
C VAL A 41 10.69 20.14 -14.04
N ALA A 42 10.44 19.02 -14.71
CA ALA A 42 11.32 18.53 -15.79
C ALA A 42 11.31 19.43 -17.05
N ARG A 43 10.18 20.06 -17.38
CA ARG A 43 10.00 20.80 -18.63
C ARG A 43 10.36 22.28 -18.53
N VAL A 44 9.95 22.92 -17.44
CA VAL A 44 10.03 24.38 -17.24
C VAL A 44 10.62 24.76 -15.87
N GLY A 45 11.04 23.79 -15.05
CA GLY A 45 11.73 24.00 -13.78
C GLY A 45 10.81 24.11 -12.56
N SER A 46 9.58 24.59 -12.71
CA SER A 46 8.58 24.66 -11.62
C SER A 46 7.14 24.62 -12.15
N CYS A 47 6.19 24.25 -11.31
CA CYS A 47 4.76 24.38 -11.59
C CYS A 47 4.35 25.84 -11.77
N SER A 48 4.86 26.73 -10.94
CA SER A 48 4.61 28.17 -11.03
C SER A 48 5.08 28.79 -12.35
N ALA A 49 6.13 28.25 -13.00
CA ALA A 49 6.61 28.73 -14.30
C ALA A 49 5.58 28.58 -15.44
N VAL A 50 4.61 27.68 -15.30
CA VAL A 50 3.47 27.56 -16.23
C VAL A 50 2.68 28.86 -16.30
N TRP A 51 2.65 29.62 -15.20
CA TRP A 51 1.99 30.92 -15.15
C TRP A 51 2.55 31.87 -16.20
N ASP A 52 3.87 32.08 -16.18
CA ASP A 52 4.55 33.01 -17.08
C ASP A 52 4.49 32.51 -18.53
N HIS A 53 4.59 31.19 -18.73
CA HIS A 53 4.42 30.58 -20.05
C HIS A 53 3.00 30.79 -20.61
N ALA A 54 1.97 30.65 -19.78
CA ALA A 54 0.58 30.88 -20.20
C ALA A 54 0.34 32.34 -20.60
N LEU A 55 0.97 33.28 -19.90
CA LEU A 55 0.91 34.70 -20.26
C LEU A 55 1.56 34.96 -21.62
N ALA A 56 2.73 34.37 -21.89
CA ALA A 56 3.44 34.51 -23.15
C ALA A 56 2.65 33.93 -24.34
N VAL A 57 2.08 32.73 -24.21
CA VAL A 57 1.28 32.09 -25.26
C VAL A 57 0.07 32.93 -25.63
N ASP A 58 -0.61 33.54 -24.65
CA ASP A 58 -1.78 34.37 -24.91
C ASP A 58 -1.46 35.73 -25.52
N GLU A 59 -0.29 36.30 -25.21
CA GLU A 59 0.21 37.52 -25.86
C GLU A 59 0.47 37.27 -27.36
N VAL A 60 1.12 36.15 -27.70
CA VAL A 60 1.38 35.75 -29.10
C VAL A 60 0.07 35.52 -29.88
N LEU A 61 -0.98 35.02 -29.23
CA LEU A 61 -2.27 34.74 -29.88
C LEU A 61 -3.18 35.99 -30.04
N GLY A 62 -2.73 37.17 -29.60
CA GLY A 62 -3.43 38.44 -29.83
C GLY A 62 -4.83 38.51 -29.21
N ARG A 63 -5.11 37.74 -28.16
CA ARG A 63 -6.42 37.70 -27.49
C ARG A 63 -6.49 38.75 -26.38
N GLU A 64 -6.82 39.97 -26.74
CA GLU A 64 -7.26 41.01 -25.81
C GLU A 64 -8.65 40.65 -25.27
N GLY A 65 -8.80 40.26 -23.99
CA GLY A 65 -10.14 40.30 -23.37
C GLY A 65 -10.53 39.35 -22.24
N LEU A 66 -9.71 38.42 -21.75
CA LEU A 66 -10.14 37.54 -20.66
C LEU A 66 -9.44 37.89 -19.35
N TRP A 67 -10.17 38.59 -18.45
CA TRP A 67 -9.85 38.96 -17.06
C TRP A 67 -8.47 38.46 -16.55
N LYS A 68 -7.42 39.22 -16.87
CA LYS A 68 -6.06 39.02 -16.35
C LYS A 68 -5.98 39.73 -15.00
N SER A 69 -6.11 38.99 -13.90
CA SER A 69 -5.65 39.48 -12.61
C SER A 69 -4.22 38.99 -12.42
N THR A 70 -3.34 39.81 -11.84
CA THR A 70 -1.99 39.40 -11.41
C THR A 70 -1.97 38.18 -10.49
N ARG A 71 -3.14 37.70 -10.04
CA ARG A 71 -3.34 36.56 -9.15
C ARG A 71 -4.22 35.44 -9.69
N LYS A 72 -4.91 35.61 -10.82
CA LYS A 72 -5.88 34.61 -11.34
C LYS A 72 -5.70 34.36 -12.84
N LEU A 73 -5.60 33.10 -13.23
CA LEU A 73 -5.49 32.61 -14.59
C LEU A 73 -6.71 31.73 -14.90
N LEU A 74 -7.52 32.12 -15.89
CA LEU A 74 -8.64 31.29 -16.31
C LEU A 74 -8.17 29.92 -16.83
N LEU A 75 -9.01 28.90 -16.67
CA LEU A 75 -8.66 27.55 -17.08
C LEU A 75 -8.38 27.42 -18.58
N SER A 76 -9.03 28.19 -19.45
CA SER A 76 -8.83 28.08 -20.89
C SER A 76 -7.42 28.50 -21.36
N PRO A 77 -6.86 29.65 -20.93
CA PRO A 77 -5.42 29.96 -21.06
C PRO A 77 -4.50 28.90 -20.47
N PHE A 78 -4.77 28.47 -19.22
CA PHE A 78 -3.97 27.46 -18.54
C PHE A 78 -3.86 26.16 -19.35
N LEU A 79 -5.00 25.60 -19.76
CA LEU A 79 -5.06 24.36 -20.57
C LEU A 79 -4.44 24.51 -21.97
N ARG A 80 -4.38 25.73 -22.52
CA ARG A 80 -3.63 25.99 -23.77
C ARG A 80 -2.14 25.95 -23.52
N ALA A 81 -1.64 26.57 -22.45
CA ALA A 81 -0.25 26.50 -22.06
C ALA A 81 0.20 25.06 -21.80
N LEU A 82 -0.62 24.26 -21.11
CA LEU A 82 -0.34 22.84 -20.88
C LEU A 82 -0.18 22.05 -22.18
N ARG A 83 -1.05 22.31 -23.15
CA ARG A 83 -1.01 21.66 -24.46
C ARG A 83 0.25 22.04 -25.24
N ASP A 84 0.64 23.30 -25.18
CA ASP A 84 1.85 23.81 -25.84
C ASP A 84 3.13 23.19 -25.23
N LEU A 85 3.15 23.05 -23.90
CA LEU A 85 4.25 22.39 -23.19
C LEU A 85 4.32 20.87 -23.44
N GLY A 86 3.27 20.27 -23.99
CA GLY A 86 3.18 18.84 -24.31
C GLY A 86 2.58 17.96 -23.20
N TRP A 87 1.85 18.54 -22.23
CA TRP A 87 1.18 17.77 -21.19
C TRP A 87 0.10 16.84 -21.80
N PRO A 88 -0.01 15.57 -21.37
CA PRO A 88 -0.95 14.61 -21.95
C PRO A 88 -2.41 15.11 -21.99
N ASN A 89 -3.03 15.00 -23.16
CA ASN A 89 -4.41 15.41 -23.41
C ASN A 89 -5.41 14.27 -23.10
N ASN A 90 -5.35 13.73 -21.88
CA ASN A 90 -6.36 12.78 -21.39
C ASN A 90 -7.51 13.58 -20.73
N PRO A 91 -8.79 13.40 -21.15
CA PRO A 91 -9.93 14.12 -20.56
C PRO A 91 -10.09 13.89 -19.05
N HIS A 92 -9.88 12.67 -18.56
CA HIS A 92 -10.02 12.32 -17.16
C HIS A 92 -8.92 12.98 -16.32
N THR A 93 -7.66 12.82 -16.71
CA THR A 93 -6.50 13.47 -16.06
C THR A 93 -6.64 14.99 -16.04
N ARG A 94 -7.11 15.58 -17.15
CA ARG A 94 -7.37 17.02 -17.21
C ARG A 94 -8.44 17.44 -16.22
N SER A 95 -9.56 16.72 -16.17
CA SER A 95 -10.66 17.06 -15.25
C SER A 95 -10.22 16.99 -13.81
N LEU A 96 -9.45 15.96 -13.45
CA LEU A 96 -8.89 15.80 -12.10
C LEU A 96 -7.90 16.91 -11.76
N LEU A 97 -6.97 17.23 -12.66
CA LEU A 97 -6.00 18.30 -12.45
C LEU A 97 -6.68 19.65 -12.24
N VAL A 98 -7.66 19.97 -13.08
CA VAL A 98 -8.43 21.21 -12.99
C VAL A 98 -9.24 21.26 -11.69
N ALA A 99 -9.93 20.18 -11.33
CA ALA A 99 -10.67 20.11 -10.08
C ALA A 99 -9.76 20.23 -8.86
N SER A 100 -8.52 19.75 -8.95
CA SER A 100 -7.53 19.85 -7.88
C SER A 100 -6.96 21.27 -7.71
N LEU A 101 -6.78 22.02 -8.80
CA LEU A 101 -6.17 23.35 -8.80
C LEU A 101 -7.21 24.49 -8.75
N ASP A 102 -8.46 24.25 -9.09
CA ASP A 102 -9.56 25.22 -8.96
C ASP A 102 -10.15 25.18 -7.54
N TYR A 103 -9.31 25.52 -6.55
CA TYR A 103 -9.67 25.47 -5.12
C TYR A 103 -10.97 26.21 -4.79
N PHE A 104 -11.25 27.31 -5.51
CA PHE A 104 -12.45 28.12 -5.31
C PHE A 104 -13.66 27.67 -6.15
N GLY A 105 -13.51 26.68 -7.02
CA GLY A 105 -14.57 26.22 -7.93
C GLY A 105 -15.09 27.31 -8.87
N CYS A 106 -14.21 28.26 -9.24
CA CYS A 106 -14.57 29.48 -9.95
C CYS A 106 -14.03 29.50 -11.38
N GLY A 107 -13.47 28.40 -11.88
CA GLY A 107 -12.97 28.27 -13.24
C GLY A 107 -11.64 29.00 -13.48
N PHE A 108 -10.84 29.20 -12.43
CA PHE A 108 -9.50 29.77 -12.52
C PHE A 108 -8.51 29.06 -11.60
N VAL A 109 -7.23 29.10 -11.98
CA VAL A 109 -6.10 28.70 -11.14
C VAL A 109 -5.43 29.97 -10.65
N SER A 110 -5.05 30.02 -9.39
CA SER A 110 -4.26 31.10 -8.82
C SER A 110 -2.77 30.76 -8.82
N ARG A 111 -1.93 31.78 -8.79
CA ARG A 111 -0.47 31.58 -8.73
C ARG A 111 -0.07 30.81 -7.46
N SER A 112 -0.76 31.10 -6.35
CA SER A 112 -0.57 30.40 -5.07
C SER A 112 -0.90 28.91 -5.14
N ASP A 113 -1.82 28.47 -6.00
CA ASP A 113 -2.14 27.04 -6.16
C ASP A 113 -0.95 26.30 -6.81
N LEU A 114 -0.27 26.95 -7.76
CA LEU A 114 0.93 26.40 -8.41
C LEU A 114 2.17 26.46 -7.50
N GLU A 115 2.31 27.52 -6.72
CA GLU A 115 3.38 27.66 -5.72
C GLU A 115 3.22 26.66 -4.56
N TRP A 116 1.98 26.38 -4.14
CA TRP A 116 1.68 25.29 -3.22
C TRP A 116 2.15 23.95 -3.79
N LEU A 117 1.88 23.70 -5.07
CA LEU A 117 2.28 22.45 -5.71
C LEU A 117 3.81 22.33 -5.85
N ASP A 118 4.52 23.43 -6.07
CA ASP A 118 5.99 23.46 -6.03
C ASP A 118 6.52 23.04 -4.65
N ALA A 119 5.89 23.52 -3.57
CA ALA A 119 6.26 23.24 -2.19
C ALA A 119 5.78 21.87 -1.66
N TRP A 120 4.78 21.25 -2.30
CA TRP A 120 4.27 19.95 -1.92
C TRP A 120 5.25 18.84 -2.32
N GLU A 121 5.61 18.01 -1.34
CA GLU A 121 6.43 16.81 -1.53
C GLU A 121 5.50 15.58 -1.50
N PRO A 122 5.10 15.05 -2.68
CA PRO A 122 4.34 13.81 -2.71
C PRO A 122 5.17 12.65 -2.13
N PRO A 123 4.52 11.62 -1.56
CA PRO A 123 5.21 10.39 -1.19
C PRO A 123 5.97 9.80 -2.40
N GLU A 124 7.17 9.28 -2.15
CA GLU A 124 8.08 8.78 -3.19
C GLU A 124 7.42 7.74 -4.10
N PHE A 125 6.59 6.86 -3.53
CA PHE A 125 5.90 5.82 -4.28
C PHE A 125 4.91 6.36 -5.32
N ILE A 126 4.40 7.58 -5.18
CA ILE A 126 3.39 8.12 -6.13
C ILE A 126 4.01 8.38 -7.51
N TYR A 127 5.27 8.80 -7.57
CA TYR A 127 5.94 9.21 -8.81
C TYR A 127 7.14 8.33 -9.19
N ALA A 128 7.50 7.35 -8.36
CA ALA A 128 8.53 6.39 -8.70
C ALA A 128 8.06 5.45 -9.82
N ASP A 129 8.94 5.19 -10.78
CA ASP A 129 8.75 4.08 -11.72
C ASP A 129 9.07 2.75 -11.01
N PRO A 130 8.36 1.65 -11.35
CA PRO A 130 8.70 0.33 -10.83
C PRO A 130 10.15 -0.04 -11.10
N ASP A 131 10.86 -0.51 -10.07
CA ASP A 131 12.26 -0.93 -10.15
C ASP A 131 12.39 -2.39 -9.70
N PRO A 132 12.24 -3.35 -10.63
CA PRO A 132 12.35 -4.77 -10.32
C PRO A 132 13.73 -5.16 -9.78
N GLN A 133 14.78 -4.42 -10.15
CA GLN A 133 16.14 -4.69 -9.68
C GLN A 133 16.29 -4.28 -8.20
N ALA A 134 15.72 -3.14 -7.81
CA ALA A 134 15.65 -2.72 -6.41
C ALA A 134 14.86 -3.73 -5.57
N LEU A 135 13.72 -4.22 -6.08
CA LEU A 135 12.96 -5.27 -5.41
C LEU A 135 13.78 -6.57 -5.24
N GLN A 136 14.53 -6.97 -6.27
CA GLN A 136 15.42 -8.13 -6.17
C GLN A 136 16.48 -7.95 -5.07
N GLN A 137 17.12 -6.78 -5.01
CA GLN A 137 18.11 -6.47 -3.97
C GLN A 137 17.49 -6.48 -2.56
N LEU A 138 16.29 -5.93 -2.41
CA LEU A 138 15.55 -5.97 -1.15
C LEU A 138 15.26 -7.42 -0.74
N ASN A 139 14.80 -8.26 -1.67
CA ASN A 139 14.57 -9.68 -1.44
C ASN A 139 15.83 -10.44 -1.02
N GLU A 140 17.00 -10.09 -1.56
CA GLU A 140 18.28 -10.65 -1.11
C GLU A 140 18.61 -10.26 0.34
N LEU A 141 18.31 -9.03 0.75
CA LEU A 141 18.49 -8.60 2.15
C LEU A 141 17.52 -9.32 3.09
N ILE A 142 16.26 -9.49 2.68
CA ILE A 142 15.26 -10.25 3.43
C ILE A 142 15.75 -11.68 3.65
N ARG A 143 16.18 -12.38 2.58
CA ARG A 143 16.69 -13.76 2.67
C ARG A 143 17.95 -13.92 3.51
N LYS A 144 18.80 -12.88 3.60
CA LYS A 144 19.99 -12.91 4.47
C LYS A 144 19.64 -12.81 5.96
N ARG A 145 18.52 -12.16 6.30
CA ARG A 145 18.13 -11.89 7.69
C ARG A 145 17.06 -12.85 8.20
N TYR A 146 16.17 -13.31 7.33
CA TYR A 146 15.02 -14.12 7.68
C TYR A 146 15.07 -15.47 6.96
N ALA A 147 14.71 -16.53 7.68
CA ALA A 147 14.68 -17.88 7.12
C ALA A 147 13.57 -18.06 6.07
N HIS A 148 12.48 -17.29 6.16
CA HIS A 148 11.35 -17.36 5.26
C HIS A 148 10.73 -15.96 5.04
N PRO A 149 10.22 -15.64 3.83
CA PRO A 149 9.51 -14.37 3.56
C PRO A 149 8.38 -14.09 4.54
N LEU A 150 7.52 -15.09 4.84
CA LEU A 150 6.49 -14.96 5.87
C LEU A 150 7.01 -14.51 7.24
N SER A 151 8.21 -14.95 7.64
CA SER A 151 8.81 -14.48 8.89
C SER A 151 9.18 -13.00 8.82
N ALA A 152 9.68 -12.54 7.67
CA ALA A 152 9.97 -11.13 7.46
C ALA A 152 8.69 -10.31 7.45
N TRP A 153 7.64 -10.78 6.78
CA TRP A 153 6.31 -10.16 6.78
C TRP A 153 5.84 -9.89 8.21
N ARG A 154 5.71 -10.96 9.02
CA ARG A 154 5.14 -10.90 10.37
C ARG A 154 5.99 -10.15 11.41
N SER A 155 7.31 -10.04 11.19
CA SER A 155 8.22 -9.46 12.21
C SER A 155 8.82 -8.11 11.83
N LEU A 156 8.73 -7.72 10.56
CA LEU A 156 9.37 -6.52 10.04
C LEU A 156 8.40 -5.59 9.33
N PHE A 157 7.57 -6.12 8.44
CA PHE A 157 6.72 -5.32 7.55
C PHE A 157 5.34 -5.07 8.17
N ASP A 158 4.57 -6.13 8.43
CA ASP A 158 3.22 -6.10 9.01
C ASP A 158 3.31 -6.32 10.52
N ARG A 159 3.68 -5.26 11.25
CA ARG A 159 3.94 -5.33 12.69
C ARG A 159 2.72 -5.01 13.54
N ASP A 160 1.70 -4.43 12.92
CA ASP A 160 0.45 -4.03 13.54
C ASP A 160 -0.67 -5.07 13.34
N ASP A 161 -0.37 -6.18 12.66
CA ASP A 161 -1.28 -7.28 12.38
C ASP A 161 -2.46 -6.87 11.46
N SER A 162 -2.29 -5.82 10.65
CA SER A 162 -3.29 -5.37 9.68
C SER A 162 -3.38 -6.30 8.46
N ASN A 163 -2.37 -7.14 8.24
CA ASN A 163 -2.25 -8.01 7.06
C ASN A 163 -2.25 -7.21 5.73
N SER A 164 -1.71 -6.00 5.82
CA SER A 164 -1.44 -5.09 4.73
C SER A 164 -0.21 -4.29 5.13
N VAL A 165 0.59 -3.82 4.19
CA VAL A 165 1.78 -3.03 4.51
C VAL A 165 1.62 -1.67 3.86
N SER A 166 1.63 -0.63 4.69
CA SER A 166 1.62 0.76 4.26
C SER A 166 2.98 1.22 3.75
N TRP A 167 3.00 2.36 3.04
CA TRP A 167 4.24 2.97 2.57
C TRP A 167 5.21 3.27 3.72
N LEU A 168 4.69 3.74 4.86
CA LEU A 168 5.49 4.07 6.02
C LEU A 168 6.12 2.83 6.66
N GLU A 169 5.37 1.74 6.80
CA GLU A 169 5.88 0.47 7.31
C GLU A 169 6.93 -0.13 6.38
N PHE A 170 6.70 -0.10 5.08
CA PHE A 170 7.68 -0.58 4.10
C PHE A 170 8.96 0.24 4.13
N LYS A 171 8.85 1.57 4.26
CA LYS A 171 10.01 2.47 4.38
C LYS A 171 10.79 2.19 5.67
N ASP A 172 10.11 2.06 6.81
CA ASP A 172 10.72 1.70 8.10
C ASP A 172 11.39 0.32 8.04
N ALA A 173 10.76 -0.67 7.39
CA ALA A 173 11.34 -1.97 7.13
C ALA A 173 12.62 -1.90 6.28
N CYS A 174 12.61 -1.12 5.20
CA CYS A 174 13.78 -0.87 4.36
C CYS A 174 14.93 -0.21 5.15
N GLU A 175 14.61 0.76 6.01
CA GLU A 175 15.59 1.43 6.89
C GLU A 175 16.21 0.43 7.89
N LYS A 176 15.39 -0.41 8.53
CA LYS A 176 15.87 -1.47 9.44
C LYS A 176 16.71 -2.54 8.76
N LEU A 177 16.45 -2.82 7.48
CA LEU A 177 17.27 -3.68 6.62
C LEU A 177 18.54 -2.96 6.12
N LYS A 178 18.65 -1.66 6.36
CA LYS A 178 19.71 -0.79 5.82
C LYS A 178 19.76 -0.86 4.29
N PHE A 179 18.61 -1.01 3.65
CA PHE A 179 18.50 -1.03 2.20
C PHE A 179 18.95 0.33 1.63
N LYS A 180 19.75 0.29 0.57
CA LYS A 180 20.34 1.47 -0.09
C LYS A 180 19.94 1.62 -1.55
N GLY A 181 19.05 0.74 -2.04
CA GLY A 181 18.50 0.85 -3.38
C GLY A 181 17.34 1.84 -3.45
N ASN A 182 16.64 1.82 -4.58
CA ASN A 182 15.47 2.65 -4.86
C ASN A 182 14.26 2.13 -4.07
N ILE A 183 13.91 2.78 -2.96
CA ILE A 183 12.81 2.35 -2.08
C ILE A 183 11.46 2.55 -2.78
N GLY A 184 11.21 3.72 -3.36
CA GLY A 184 9.99 3.99 -4.12
C GLY A 184 9.80 3.03 -5.29
N GLY A 185 10.87 2.74 -6.02
CA GLY A 185 10.82 1.80 -7.14
C GLY A 185 10.59 0.35 -6.70
N ALA A 186 11.17 -0.09 -5.58
CA ALA A 186 10.92 -1.43 -5.02
C ALA A 186 9.46 -1.59 -4.56
N TRP A 187 8.91 -0.56 -3.91
CA TRP A 187 7.48 -0.52 -3.57
C TRP A 187 6.63 -0.62 -4.84
N ARG A 188 6.92 0.19 -5.85
CA ARG A 188 6.16 0.21 -7.12
C ARG A 188 6.28 -1.05 -7.94
N ALA A 189 7.29 -1.87 -7.69
CA ALA A 189 7.40 -3.20 -8.26
C ALA A 189 6.57 -4.26 -7.50
N LEU A 190 6.18 -3.99 -6.25
CA LEU A 190 5.29 -4.84 -5.44
C LEU A 190 3.82 -4.42 -5.55
N ASP A 191 3.51 -3.13 -5.41
CA ASP A 191 2.18 -2.51 -5.53
C ASP A 191 1.77 -2.49 -7.01
N THR A 192 1.38 -3.64 -7.54
CA THR A 192 1.17 -3.79 -8.98
C THR A 192 -0.19 -3.25 -9.42
N ASP A 193 -1.16 -3.24 -8.51
CA ASP A 193 -2.51 -2.73 -8.74
C ASP A 193 -2.67 -1.25 -8.39
N LEU A 194 -1.63 -0.63 -7.82
CA LEU A 194 -1.59 0.77 -7.38
C LEU A 194 -2.62 1.06 -6.29
N SER A 195 -2.90 0.07 -5.45
CA SER A 195 -3.84 0.17 -4.34
C SER A 195 -3.32 1.04 -3.20
N GLY A 196 -2.03 1.39 -3.21
CA GLY A 196 -1.38 2.21 -2.19
C GLY A 196 -1.03 1.44 -0.92
N HIS A 197 -1.12 0.11 -0.96
CA HIS A 197 -0.66 -0.79 0.09
C HIS A 197 -0.12 -2.07 -0.55
N ILE A 198 0.72 -2.81 0.19
CA ILE A 198 1.21 -4.13 -0.25
C ILE A 198 0.44 -5.20 0.49
N SER A 199 -0.18 -6.11 -0.25
CA SER A 199 -0.76 -7.33 0.31
C SER A 199 0.29 -8.44 0.50
N LEU A 200 0.00 -9.43 1.35
CA LEU A 200 0.88 -10.60 1.46
C LEU A 200 0.98 -11.37 0.13
N LEU A 201 -0.06 -11.34 -0.69
CA LEU A 201 -0.07 -11.98 -2.02
C LEU A 201 0.96 -11.34 -2.95
N GLU A 202 1.04 -10.01 -2.97
CA GLU A 202 2.03 -9.26 -3.74
C GLU A 202 3.45 -9.43 -3.19
N PHE A 203 3.59 -9.49 -1.87
CA PHE A 203 4.89 -9.69 -1.22
C PHE A 203 5.45 -11.10 -1.44
N ASP A 204 4.65 -12.14 -1.15
CA ASP A 204 5.02 -13.54 -1.34
C ASP A 204 3.76 -14.44 -1.43
N ALA A 205 3.39 -14.78 -2.67
CA ALA A 205 2.20 -15.58 -2.95
C ALA A 205 2.17 -16.96 -2.26
N ASP A 206 3.33 -17.58 -2.03
CA ASP A 206 3.42 -18.88 -1.36
C ASP A 206 3.05 -18.76 0.12
N SER A 207 3.54 -17.70 0.77
CA SER A 207 3.19 -17.32 2.14
C SER A 207 1.71 -16.95 2.27
N ALA A 208 1.14 -16.21 1.31
CA ALA A 208 -0.29 -15.91 1.28
C ALA A 208 -1.11 -17.21 1.23
N ARG A 209 -0.77 -18.12 0.32
CA ARG A 209 -1.49 -19.40 0.16
C ARG A 209 -1.48 -20.26 1.41
N ILE A 210 -0.35 -20.37 2.12
CA ILE A 210 -0.31 -21.17 3.35
C ILE A 210 -1.23 -20.58 4.42
N LEU A 211 -1.24 -19.26 4.61
CA LEU A 211 -2.11 -18.61 5.60
C LEU A 211 -3.58 -18.68 5.21
N VAL A 212 -3.94 -18.44 3.94
CA VAL A 212 -5.32 -18.60 3.44
C VAL A 212 -5.81 -20.04 3.67
N SER A 213 -4.99 -21.04 3.32
CA SER A 213 -5.36 -22.44 3.50
C SER A 213 -5.54 -22.81 4.97
N PHE A 214 -4.73 -22.23 5.87
CA PHE A 214 -4.82 -22.46 7.30
C PHE A 214 -6.05 -21.79 7.91
N LYS A 215 -6.34 -20.54 7.53
CA LYS A 215 -7.57 -19.82 7.93
C LYS A 215 -8.80 -20.61 7.47
N ALA A 216 -8.87 -21.00 6.20
CA ALA A 216 -9.99 -21.79 5.66
C ALA A 216 -10.19 -23.12 6.43
N TRP A 217 -9.09 -23.80 6.76
CA TRP A 217 -9.15 -25.00 7.59
C TRP A 217 -9.66 -24.71 9.02
N CYS A 218 -9.20 -23.64 9.66
CA CYS A 218 -9.69 -23.22 10.98
C CYS A 218 -11.19 -22.92 10.96
N MET A 219 -11.64 -22.13 9.99
CA MET A 219 -13.05 -21.78 9.81
C MET A 219 -13.90 -23.04 9.61
N LYS A 220 -13.48 -23.96 8.74
CA LYS A 220 -14.21 -25.19 8.43
C LYS A 220 -14.40 -26.11 9.63
N HIS A 221 -13.38 -26.24 10.49
CA HIS A 221 -13.37 -27.22 11.57
C HIS A 221 -13.74 -26.66 12.95
N PHE A 222 -13.57 -25.35 13.15
CA PHE A 222 -13.71 -24.72 14.47
C PHE A 222 -14.59 -23.46 14.45
N GLY A 223 -14.87 -22.90 13.27
CA GLY A 223 -15.64 -21.66 13.11
C GLY A 223 -14.82 -20.38 13.19
N SER A 224 -13.66 -20.40 13.86
CA SER A 224 -12.66 -19.32 13.86
C SER A 224 -11.30 -19.82 14.34
N VAL A 225 -10.24 -19.03 14.13
CA VAL A 225 -8.90 -19.29 14.66
C VAL A 225 -8.89 -19.19 16.18
N GLN A 226 -9.62 -18.23 16.76
CA GLN A 226 -9.78 -18.14 18.21
C GLN A 226 -10.44 -19.38 18.83
N LEU A 227 -11.47 -19.94 18.18
CA LEU A 227 -12.13 -21.17 18.66
C LEU A 227 -11.22 -22.40 18.50
N MET A 228 -10.45 -22.46 17.42
CA MET A 228 -9.41 -23.47 17.23
C MET A 228 -8.40 -23.42 18.37
N PHE A 229 -7.89 -22.24 18.69
CA PHE A 229 -6.91 -22.05 19.75
C PHE A 229 -7.41 -22.58 21.10
N ARG A 230 -8.60 -22.15 21.52
CA ARG A 230 -9.22 -22.60 22.79
C ARG A 230 -9.42 -24.10 22.86
N GLN A 231 -9.67 -24.77 21.73
CA GLN A 231 -9.86 -26.21 21.71
C GLN A 231 -8.53 -27.00 21.72
N LEU A 232 -7.44 -26.39 21.24
CA LEU A 232 -6.12 -27.01 21.19
C LEU A 232 -5.30 -26.75 22.47
N ASP A 233 -5.45 -25.59 23.11
CA ASP A 233 -4.83 -25.20 24.39
C ASP A 233 -5.50 -25.91 25.58
N ARG A 234 -5.36 -27.24 25.62
CA ARG A 234 -6.03 -28.10 26.62
C ARG A 234 -5.42 -28.02 28.00
N ASP A 235 -4.17 -27.62 28.09
CA ASP A 235 -3.46 -27.41 29.35
C ASP A 235 -3.66 -25.98 29.89
N GLU A 236 -4.46 -25.16 29.20
CA GLU A 236 -4.75 -23.76 29.55
C GLU A 236 -3.47 -22.94 29.75
N SER A 237 -2.43 -23.26 28.97
CA SER A 237 -1.14 -22.58 29.02
C SER A 237 -1.22 -21.16 28.44
N GLY A 238 -2.27 -20.84 27.69
CA GLY A 238 -2.41 -19.60 26.93
C GLY A 238 -1.55 -19.57 25.67
N SER A 239 -1.03 -20.73 25.24
CA SER A 239 -0.12 -20.86 24.10
C SER A 239 -0.30 -22.21 23.39
N LEU A 240 0.03 -22.29 22.10
CA LEU A 240 0.05 -23.55 21.36
C LEU A 240 1.48 -24.01 21.13
N SER A 241 1.79 -25.22 21.56
CA SER A 241 3.05 -25.87 21.23
C SER A 241 3.01 -26.51 19.84
N TYR A 242 4.18 -26.66 19.21
CA TYR A 242 4.28 -27.34 17.91
C TYR A 242 3.64 -28.75 17.89
N PRO A 243 3.82 -29.61 18.92
CA PRO A 243 3.16 -30.91 18.96
C PRO A 243 1.62 -30.84 18.96
N GLU A 244 1.02 -29.83 19.60
CA GLU A 244 -0.44 -29.67 19.66
C GLU A 244 -0.99 -29.28 18.31
N LEU A 245 -0.42 -28.23 17.70
CA LEU A 245 -0.79 -27.78 16.38
C LEU A 245 -0.60 -28.90 15.35
N ARG A 246 0.56 -29.54 15.34
CA ARG A 246 0.86 -30.67 14.43
C ARG A 246 -0.12 -31.82 14.59
N ARG A 247 -0.50 -32.18 15.83
CA ARG A 247 -1.47 -33.25 16.08
C ARG A 247 -2.85 -32.88 15.55
N ALA A 248 -3.28 -31.62 15.72
CA ALA A 248 -4.55 -31.14 15.21
C ALA A 248 -4.59 -31.14 13.68
N CYS A 249 -3.59 -30.53 13.03
CA CYS A 249 -3.48 -30.47 11.58
C CYS A 249 -3.45 -31.87 10.96
N ARG A 250 -2.70 -32.82 11.54
CA ARG A 250 -2.70 -34.22 11.07
C ARG A 250 -4.05 -34.91 11.26
N ARG A 251 -4.67 -34.77 12.44
CA ARG A 251 -5.94 -35.42 12.76
C ARG A 251 -7.09 -34.94 11.87
N LEU A 252 -7.12 -33.65 11.54
CA LEU A 252 -8.14 -33.04 10.70
C LEU A 252 -7.68 -32.82 9.26
N LYS A 253 -6.57 -33.47 8.85
CA LYS A 253 -6.09 -33.53 7.47
C LYS A 253 -5.88 -32.15 6.81
N TRP A 254 -5.24 -31.22 7.50
CA TRP A 254 -4.70 -30.03 6.84
C TRP A 254 -3.45 -30.40 6.05
N ASN A 255 -3.40 -29.99 4.78
CA ASN A 255 -2.35 -30.37 3.84
C ASN A 255 -1.19 -29.35 3.77
N GLY A 256 -1.23 -28.27 4.55
CA GLY A 256 -0.17 -27.27 4.59
C GLY A 256 1.03 -27.67 5.45
N ASP A 257 2.14 -26.96 5.28
CA ASP A 257 3.36 -27.18 6.05
C ASP A 257 3.23 -26.58 7.47
N VAL A 258 2.85 -27.42 8.42
CA VAL A 258 2.73 -27.04 9.83
C VAL A 258 4.05 -26.55 10.43
N HIS A 259 5.19 -27.08 9.97
CA HIS A 259 6.49 -26.68 10.50
C HIS A 259 6.85 -25.27 10.04
N LEU A 260 6.65 -24.97 8.75
CA LEU A 260 6.84 -23.64 8.20
C LEU A 260 5.90 -22.63 8.87
N LEU A 261 4.60 -22.94 8.94
CA LEU A 261 3.59 -22.09 9.58
C LEU A 261 3.99 -21.78 11.02
N PHE A 262 4.30 -22.82 11.80
CA PHE A 262 4.64 -22.65 13.21
C PHE A 262 5.89 -21.78 13.40
N ASN A 263 6.90 -21.98 12.56
CA ASN A 263 8.15 -21.24 12.67
C ASN A 263 8.01 -19.76 12.30
N CYS A 264 7.07 -19.42 11.40
CA CYS A 264 6.87 -18.05 10.93
C CYS A 264 5.88 -17.25 11.79
N LEU A 265 4.96 -17.92 12.50
CA LEU A 265 3.96 -17.25 13.34
C LEU A 265 4.42 -17.00 14.78
N ASP A 266 5.44 -17.72 15.28
CA ASP A 266 6.14 -17.38 16.54
C ASP A 266 7.06 -16.18 16.29
N THR A 267 6.51 -14.97 16.47
CA THR A 267 7.16 -13.68 16.22
C THR A 267 7.77 -13.09 17.49
N ASP A 268 7.21 -13.36 18.66
CA ASP A 268 7.71 -12.83 19.93
C ASP A 268 8.92 -13.60 20.48
N GLY A 269 9.15 -14.83 19.97
CA GLY A 269 10.25 -15.69 20.37
C GLY A 269 10.16 -16.13 21.83
N VAL A 270 9.03 -15.90 22.50
CA VAL A 270 8.81 -16.22 23.91
C VAL A 270 8.90 -17.74 24.08
N ARG A 271 9.53 -18.15 25.17
CA ARG A 271 9.80 -19.56 25.46
C ARG A 271 9.08 -20.00 26.71
N MET A 272 7.89 -20.58 26.57
CA MET A 272 7.20 -21.26 27.66
C MET A 272 7.91 -22.58 28.00
N GLY A 273 8.45 -22.68 29.22
CA GLY A 273 9.20 -23.86 29.65
C GLY A 273 10.43 -24.18 28.79
N GLY A 274 11.06 -23.16 28.18
CA GLY A 274 12.20 -23.31 27.28
C GLY A 274 11.84 -23.79 25.86
N ARG A 275 10.55 -23.84 25.50
CA ARG A 275 10.07 -24.30 24.19
C ARG A 275 9.39 -23.18 23.40
N ARG A 276 9.49 -23.27 22.08
CA ARG A 276 8.73 -22.41 21.16
C ARG A 276 7.22 -22.65 21.33
N ASN A 277 6.44 -21.59 21.26
CA ASN A 277 4.99 -21.62 21.34
C ASN A 277 4.42 -20.50 20.47
N ILE A 278 3.11 -20.54 20.23
CA ILE A 278 2.37 -19.48 19.54
C ILE A 278 1.26 -19.02 20.46
N SER A 279 1.22 -17.74 20.79
CA SER A 279 0.18 -17.13 21.58
C SER A 279 -1.10 -16.91 20.76
N LEU A 280 -2.23 -16.67 21.44
CA LEU A 280 -3.46 -16.33 20.75
C LEU A 280 -3.32 -15.03 19.94
N GLN A 281 -2.55 -14.06 20.45
CA GLN A 281 -2.34 -12.77 19.79
C GLN A 281 -1.68 -12.93 18.43
N GLU A 282 -0.67 -13.80 18.32
CA GLU A 282 0.06 -14.08 17.07
C GLU A 282 -0.80 -14.76 16.01
N LEU A 283 -1.96 -15.31 16.39
CA LEU A 283 -2.92 -15.97 15.49
C LEU A 283 -4.18 -15.14 15.25
N PHE A 284 -4.48 -14.16 16.11
CA PHE A 284 -5.76 -13.44 16.11
C PHE A 284 -5.98 -12.63 14.83
N PHE A 285 -4.91 -12.10 14.23
CA PHE A 285 -4.97 -11.36 12.97
C PHE A 285 -5.62 -12.15 11.82
N LEU A 286 -5.49 -13.49 11.86
CA LEU A 286 -6.10 -14.36 10.86
C LEU A 286 -7.63 -14.41 10.97
N ASP A 287 -8.24 -14.03 12.10
CA ASP A 287 -9.70 -13.92 12.20
C ASP A 287 -10.19 -12.64 11.53
N SER A 288 -9.50 -11.51 11.72
CA SER A 288 -9.82 -10.21 11.11
C SER A 288 -9.40 -10.08 9.65
N TRP A 289 -8.51 -10.93 9.15
CA TRP A 289 -8.08 -10.88 7.75
C TRP A 289 -9.21 -11.20 6.78
N GLU A 290 -9.65 -10.22 6.00
CA GLU A 290 -10.57 -10.40 4.88
C GLU A 290 -9.78 -10.86 3.65
N VAL A 291 -9.94 -12.13 3.28
CA VAL A 291 -9.29 -12.72 2.10
C VAL A 291 -10.08 -12.31 0.87
N SER A 292 -9.44 -11.65 -0.10
CA SER A 292 -10.11 -11.19 -1.32
C SER A 292 -10.49 -12.36 -2.24
N GLU A 293 -11.41 -12.12 -3.18
CA GLU A 293 -11.72 -13.14 -4.20
C GLU A 293 -10.48 -13.52 -5.02
N ASP A 294 -9.56 -12.59 -5.22
CA ASP A 294 -8.35 -12.82 -6.02
C ASP A 294 -7.33 -13.66 -5.26
N ASP A 295 -7.24 -13.50 -3.93
CA ASP A 295 -6.48 -14.41 -3.05
C ASP A 295 -7.02 -15.84 -3.14
N PHE A 296 -8.35 -16.01 -3.17
CA PHE A 296 -8.99 -17.32 -3.32
C PHE A 296 -8.74 -17.92 -4.70
N LYS A 297 -8.90 -17.14 -5.78
CA LYS A 297 -8.64 -17.60 -7.16
C LYS A 297 -7.18 -18.03 -7.32
N ALA A 298 -6.23 -17.24 -6.81
CA ALA A 298 -4.81 -17.58 -6.85
C ALA A 298 -4.49 -18.88 -6.09
N HIS A 299 -5.23 -19.17 -5.01
CA HIS A 299 -5.15 -20.45 -4.31
C HIS A 299 -5.70 -21.61 -5.15
N GLU A 300 -6.89 -21.47 -5.74
CA GLU A 300 -7.56 -22.50 -6.54
C GLU A 300 -6.83 -22.83 -7.87
N GLU A 301 -6.32 -21.81 -8.57
CA GLU A 301 -5.54 -21.99 -9.80
C GLU A 301 -4.25 -22.78 -9.57
N ASN A 302 -3.65 -22.68 -8.39
CA ASN A 302 -2.45 -23.45 -8.06
C ASN A 302 -2.75 -24.86 -7.55
N LEU A 303 -3.87 -25.07 -6.87
CA LEU A 303 -4.37 -26.42 -6.54
C LEU A 303 -4.64 -27.23 -7.82
N SER A 304 -5.19 -26.60 -8.84
CA SER A 304 -5.44 -27.24 -10.15
C SER A 304 -4.18 -27.46 -11.00
N ARG A 305 -3.07 -26.76 -10.72
CA ARG A 305 -1.77 -26.91 -11.39
C ARG A 305 -0.80 -27.88 -10.71
N SER A 306 -1.10 -28.32 -9.49
CA SER A 306 -0.27 -29.29 -8.77
C SER A 306 -0.64 -30.71 -9.25
N PRO A 307 0.26 -31.47 -9.90
CA PRO A 307 -0.02 -32.85 -10.27
C PRO A 307 -0.12 -33.71 -9.00
N ASP A 308 -1.12 -34.60 -8.96
CA ASP A 308 -1.25 -35.67 -7.95
C ASP A 308 0.00 -36.54 -7.81
#